data_AF-A0A239CTT1-F1
#
_entry.id   AF-A0A239CTT1-F1
#
_cell.length_a   1.000
_cell.length_b   1.000
_cell.length_c   1.000
_cell.angle_alpha   90.00
_cell.angle_beta   90.00
_cell.angle_gamma   90.00
#
_symmetry.space_group_name_H-M   'P 1'
#
loop_
_entity.id
_entity.type
_entity.pdbx_description
1 polymer ?
#
loop_
_entity_poly.entity_id
_entity_poly.type
_entity_poly.pdbx_seq_one_letter_code
_entity_poly.pdbx_strand_id
1 'polypeptide(L)'
;MSKAKGRSFLYDVLMPKIYGIGAAVVIVGALFKIQHWDGADTMLIIGLSTEAIIFFLSAFQPQPHDPDWARVYPQLADDYTGEALVPARATAASGPSVTGKLDEMMRNADITPETINSLGLGLNRLSETAAQMTDMGKAVVATNDYTVKVRAAADQLGEINKAYATTADAISQLAVSTKDAQEYHGQVQSMTRNLGALNAVYEAELQDTNNHLKAMNKFYGNLSMAMENLTDASKDTEQFKEEVARLTQNLHSLNNVYGNMLTAMRS
;
A
#
# COMPACT_ATOMS: atom_id res chain seq x y z
N MET A 1 7.91 -49.18 -22.85
CA MET A 1 8.94 -49.04 -21.78
C MET A 1 9.15 -47.56 -21.50
N SER A 2 8.60 -47.03 -20.40
CA SER A 2 8.81 -45.63 -20.01
C SER A 2 10.22 -45.48 -19.44
N LYS A 3 11.07 -44.71 -20.14
CA LYS A 3 12.38 -44.30 -19.61
C LYS A 3 12.13 -43.21 -18.57
N ALA A 4 12.02 -43.61 -17.31
CA ALA A 4 12.10 -42.68 -16.17
C ALA A 4 13.49 -42.03 -16.17
N LYS A 5 13.62 -40.84 -16.77
CA LYS A 5 14.85 -40.05 -16.75
C LYS A 5 14.91 -39.31 -15.42
N GLY A 6 16.00 -39.52 -14.69
CA GLY A 6 16.14 -39.18 -13.27
C GLY A 6 15.84 -37.72 -12.93
N ARG A 7 15.11 -37.54 -11.83
CA ARG A 7 14.83 -36.26 -11.18
C ARG A 7 16.15 -35.53 -10.92
N SER A 8 16.32 -34.35 -11.51
CA SER A 8 17.55 -33.59 -11.39
C SER A 8 17.58 -32.89 -10.03
N PHE A 9 18.35 -33.42 -9.09
CA PHE A 9 18.44 -32.89 -7.72
C PHE A 9 18.70 -31.36 -7.68
N LEU A 10 19.50 -30.85 -8.62
CA LEU A 10 19.76 -29.42 -8.77
C LEU A 10 18.49 -28.60 -9.09
N TYR A 11 17.70 -29.01 -10.08
CA TYR A 11 16.56 -28.20 -10.52
C TYR A 11 15.29 -28.47 -9.72
N ASP A 12 15.11 -29.69 -9.21
CA ASP A 12 13.87 -30.08 -8.52
C ASP A 12 13.92 -29.82 -7.01
N VAL A 13 15.11 -29.74 -6.40
CA VAL A 13 15.27 -29.61 -4.94
C VAL A 13 16.05 -28.36 -4.56
N LEU A 14 17.11 -28.00 -5.29
CA LEU A 14 17.97 -26.86 -4.95
C LEU A 14 17.41 -25.53 -5.45
N MET A 15 16.92 -25.46 -6.69
CA MET A 15 16.34 -24.24 -7.28
C MET A 15 15.21 -23.60 -6.45
N PRO A 16 14.17 -24.34 -5.98
CA PRO A 16 13.12 -23.77 -5.15
C PRO A 16 13.65 -23.13 -3.85
N LYS A 17 14.71 -23.70 -3.26
CA LYS A 17 15.36 -23.15 -2.07
C LYS A 17 16.13 -21.87 -2.39
N ILE A 18 16.80 -21.82 -3.53
CA ILE A 18 17.52 -20.62 -3.99
C ILE A 18 16.53 -19.48 -4.27
N TYR A 19 15.39 -19.75 -4.92
CA TYR A 19 14.33 -18.75 -5.10
C TYR A 19 13.80 -18.23 -3.76
N GLY A 20 13.54 -19.14 -2.80
CA GLY A 20 13.07 -18.74 -1.47
C GLY A 20 14.08 -17.88 -0.68
N ILE A 21 15.37 -18.21 -0.77
CA ILE A 21 16.45 -17.45 -0.10
C ILE A 21 16.64 -16.08 -0.77
N GLY A 22 16.60 -16.02 -2.10
CA GLY A 22 16.68 -14.77 -2.86
C GLY A 22 15.55 -13.81 -2.51
N ALA A 23 14.30 -14.32 -2.56
CA ALA A 23 13.12 -13.54 -2.20
C ALA A 23 13.19 -13.01 -0.76
N ALA A 24 13.71 -13.80 0.20
CA ALA A 24 13.89 -13.33 1.57
C ALA A 24 14.87 -12.15 1.66
N VAL A 25 15.99 -12.18 0.93
CA VAL A 25 16.96 -11.07 0.89
C VAL A 25 16.34 -9.81 0.29
N VAL A 26 15.55 -9.94 -0.77
CA VAL A 26 14.82 -8.82 -1.40
C VAL A 26 13.80 -8.20 -0.43
N ILE A 27 13.03 -9.03 0.27
CA ILE A 27 12.04 -8.55 1.25
C ILE A 27 12.71 -7.77 2.38
N VAL A 28 13.87 -8.24 2.87
CA VAL A 28 14.64 -7.50 3.89
C VAL A 28 15.15 -6.17 3.34
N GLY A 29 15.63 -6.12 2.09
CA GLY A 29 16.04 -4.87 1.44
C GLY A 29 14.89 -3.88 1.26
N ALA A 30 13.71 -4.35 0.85
CA ALA A 30 12.51 -3.54 0.77
C ALA A 30 12.05 -3.02 2.14
N LEU A 31 12.13 -3.85 3.18
CA LEU A 31 11.81 -3.46 4.56
C LEU A 31 12.72 -2.32 5.04
N PHE A 32 14.02 -2.41 4.80
CA PHE A 32 14.98 -1.35 5.15
C PHE A 32 14.64 -0.03 4.44
N LYS A 33 14.23 -0.09 3.16
CA LYS A 33 13.81 1.08 2.38
C LYS A 33 12.55 1.73 2.94
N ILE A 34 11.56 0.95 3.35
CA ILE A 34 10.31 1.46 3.93
C ILE A 34 10.55 2.09 5.30
N GLN A 35 11.40 1.47 6.12
CA GLN A 35 11.71 1.94 7.48
C GLN A 35 12.75 3.07 7.54
N HIS A 36 13.34 3.46 6.39
CA HIS A 36 14.36 4.51 6.29
C HIS A 36 15.58 4.27 7.21
N TRP A 37 15.97 3.00 7.36
CA TRP A 37 17.17 2.66 8.15
C TRP A 37 18.45 3.06 7.42
N ASP A 38 19.51 3.33 8.18
CA ASP A 38 20.81 3.68 7.59
C ASP A 38 21.34 2.52 6.74
N GLY A 39 21.86 2.83 5.55
CA GLY A 39 22.25 1.83 4.55
C GLY A 39 21.11 1.16 3.78
N ALA A 40 19.87 1.67 3.86
CA ALA A 40 18.71 1.09 3.16
C ALA A 40 18.91 0.94 1.65
N ASP A 41 19.52 1.92 1.00
CA ASP A 41 19.80 1.86 -0.44
C ASP A 41 20.78 0.74 -0.78
N THR A 42 21.82 0.56 0.04
CA THR A 42 22.80 -0.51 -0.11
C THR A 42 22.14 -1.88 0.05
N MET A 43 21.29 -2.06 1.07
CA MET A 43 20.59 -3.33 1.29
C MET A 43 19.58 -3.64 0.17
N LEU A 44 18.90 -2.63 -0.37
CA LEU A 44 17.98 -2.78 -1.50
C LEU A 44 18.73 -3.15 -2.79
N ILE A 45 19.88 -2.54 -3.06
CA ILE A 45 20.74 -2.88 -4.20
C ILE A 45 21.22 -4.33 -4.10
N ILE A 46 21.62 -4.79 -2.91
CA ILE A 46 22.04 -6.18 -2.67
C ILE A 46 20.88 -7.14 -2.95
N GLY A 47 19.68 -6.84 -2.43
CA GLY A 47 18.49 -7.66 -2.67
C GLY A 47 18.15 -7.77 -4.15
N LEU A 48 18.00 -6.64 -4.85
CA LEU A 48 17.66 -6.62 -6.27
C LEU A 48 18.74 -7.25 -7.16
N SER A 49 20.02 -7.08 -6.82
CA SER A 49 21.12 -7.72 -7.54
C SER A 49 21.11 -9.24 -7.37
N THR A 50 20.78 -9.72 -6.17
CA THR A 50 20.62 -11.15 -5.88
C THR A 50 19.48 -11.73 -6.74
N GLU A 51 18.36 -11.02 -6.83
CA GLU A 51 17.21 -11.44 -7.65
C GLU A 51 17.53 -11.45 -9.15
N ALA A 52 18.28 -10.46 -9.64
CA ALA A 52 18.72 -10.40 -11.03
C ALA A 52 19.59 -11.62 -11.42
N ILE A 53 20.49 -12.05 -10.52
CA ILE A 53 21.33 -13.25 -10.74
C ILE A 53 20.46 -14.52 -10.75
N ILE A 54 19.50 -14.61 -9.83
CA ILE A 54 18.61 -15.76 -9.73
C ILE A 54 17.72 -15.89 -10.97
N PHE A 55 17.13 -14.80 -11.46
CA PHE A 55 16.37 -14.79 -12.71
C PHE A 55 17.23 -15.11 -13.94
N PHE A 56 18.48 -14.65 -13.96
CA PHE A 56 19.39 -15.00 -15.03
C PHE A 56 19.66 -16.52 -15.06
N LEU A 57 19.87 -17.14 -13.90
CA LEU A 57 20.07 -18.59 -13.80
C LEU A 57 18.79 -19.39 -14.07
N SER A 58 17.61 -18.85 -13.75
CA SER A 58 16.32 -19.51 -14.02
C SER A 58 16.00 -19.63 -15.50
N ALA A 59 16.50 -18.71 -16.33
CA ALA A 59 16.32 -18.77 -17.79
C ALA A 59 16.93 -20.03 -18.43
N PHE A 60 17.90 -20.67 -17.76
CA PHE A 60 18.53 -21.91 -18.23
C PHE A 60 17.86 -23.18 -17.65
N GLN A 61 16.77 -23.04 -16.90
CA GLN A 61 16.05 -24.17 -16.34
C GLN A 61 15.23 -24.89 -17.43
N PRO A 62 15.33 -26.23 -17.55
CA PRO A 62 14.48 -27.00 -18.45
C PRO A 62 13.00 -26.79 -18.10
N GLN A 63 12.14 -26.56 -19.10
CA GLN A 63 10.70 -26.44 -18.87
C GLN A 63 10.16 -27.69 -18.15
N PRO A 64 9.37 -27.53 -17.07
CA PRO A 64 8.70 -28.65 -16.44
C PRO A 64 7.79 -29.31 -17.47
N HIS A 65 7.94 -30.62 -17.65
CA HIS A 65 7.07 -31.40 -18.53
C HIS A 65 5.67 -31.41 -17.92
N ASP A 66 4.66 -31.03 -18.70
CA ASP A 66 3.28 -31.09 -18.24
C ASP A 66 2.93 -32.50 -17.76
N PRO A 67 2.09 -32.63 -16.72
CA PRO A 67 1.59 -33.92 -16.27
C PRO A 67 0.99 -34.66 -17.47
N ASP A 68 1.34 -35.93 -17.62
CA ASP A 68 0.84 -36.76 -18.73
C ASP A 68 -0.64 -37.12 -18.47
N TRP A 69 -1.53 -36.16 -18.79
CA TRP A 69 -2.97 -36.24 -18.53
C TRP A 69 -3.61 -37.46 -19.22
N ALA A 70 -2.99 -38.00 -20.26
CA ALA A 70 -3.37 -39.24 -20.93
C ALA A 70 -3.38 -40.46 -19.97
N ARG A 71 -2.59 -40.42 -18.89
CA ARG A 71 -2.57 -41.49 -17.88
C ARG A 71 -3.79 -41.48 -16.96
N VAL A 72 -4.44 -40.33 -16.80
CA VAL A 72 -5.62 -40.14 -15.93
C VAL A 72 -6.92 -40.11 -16.74
N TYR A 73 -6.85 -39.63 -17.98
CA TYR A 73 -7.95 -39.60 -18.94
C TYR A 73 -7.50 -40.23 -20.26
N PRO A 74 -7.65 -41.56 -20.40
CA PRO A 74 -7.26 -42.29 -21.61
C PRO A 74 -7.92 -41.76 -22.89
N GLN A 75 -9.05 -41.08 -22.75
CA GLN A 75 -9.86 -40.51 -23.83
C GLN A 75 -9.19 -39.36 -24.59
N LEU A 76 -8.12 -38.79 -24.03
CA LEU A 76 -7.35 -37.68 -24.61
C LEU A 76 -6.08 -38.14 -25.35
N ALA A 77 -5.80 -39.45 -25.36
CA ALA A 77 -4.65 -40.00 -26.05
C ALA A 77 -4.92 -40.09 -27.57
N ASP A 78 -3.93 -39.74 -28.39
CA ASP A 78 -4.05 -39.77 -29.86
C ASP A 78 -4.29 -41.20 -30.40
N ASP A 79 -3.98 -42.23 -29.61
CA ASP A 79 -4.19 -43.65 -29.89
C ASP A 79 -5.43 -44.23 -29.19
N TYR A 80 -6.31 -43.37 -28.66
CA TYR A 80 -7.55 -43.81 -28.03
C TYR A 80 -8.49 -44.45 -29.05
N THR A 81 -8.37 -45.76 -29.21
CA THR A 81 -9.39 -46.59 -29.83
C THR A 81 -10.53 -46.74 -28.83
N GLY A 82 -11.37 -45.71 -28.73
CA GLY A 82 -12.62 -45.82 -28.00
C GLY A 82 -13.34 -47.10 -28.43
N GLU A 83 -13.86 -47.85 -27.47
CA GLU A 83 -14.79 -48.93 -27.72
C GLU A 83 -16.04 -48.30 -28.34
N ALA A 84 -15.98 -48.09 -29.66
CA ALA A 84 -17.15 -47.82 -30.46
C ALA A 84 -18.09 -48.99 -30.19
N LEU A 85 -19.29 -48.72 -29.69
CA LEU A 85 -20.37 -49.68 -29.64
C LEU A 85 -20.50 -50.29 -31.04
N VAL A 86 -19.90 -51.45 -31.25
CA VAL A 86 -19.92 -52.16 -32.52
C VAL A 86 -21.30 -52.81 -32.61
N PRO A 87 -22.23 -52.38 -33.48
CA PRO A 87 -23.38 -53.22 -33.76
C PRO A 87 -22.85 -54.49 -34.39
N ALA A 88 -23.23 -55.64 -33.81
CA ALA A 88 -22.79 -56.96 -34.22
C ALA A 88 -22.82 -57.11 -35.75
N ARG A 89 -21.64 -57.30 -36.34
CA ARG A 89 -21.47 -57.56 -37.76
C ARG A 89 -22.06 -58.94 -38.07
N ALA A 90 -23.24 -58.96 -38.65
CA ALA A 90 -23.84 -60.17 -39.19
C ALA A 90 -22.97 -60.73 -40.31
N THR A 91 -22.78 -62.04 -40.25
CA THR A 91 -22.05 -62.91 -41.16
C THR A 91 -22.48 -62.75 -42.62
N ALA A 92 -21.50 -62.63 -43.51
CA ALA A 92 -21.69 -62.63 -44.96
C ALA A 92 -22.21 -64.01 -45.42
N ALA A 93 -23.47 -64.05 -45.88
CA ALA A 93 -24.03 -65.18 -46.61
C ALA A 93 -23.94 -64.90 -48.11
N SER A 94 -23.36 -65.86 -48.83
CA SER A 94 -23.26 -65.91 -50.28
C SER A 94 -24.66 -65.96 -50.91
N GLY A 95 -25.11 -64.81 -51.42
CA GLY A 95 -26.28 -64.65 -52.30
C GLY A 95 -25.86 -64.00 -53.61
N PRO A 96 -26.69 -64.06 -54.67
CA PRO A 96 -26.30 -63.70 -56.04
C PRO A 96 -25.72 -62.29 -56.07
N SER A 97 -24.57 -62.15 -56.74
CA SER A 97 -23.80 -60.91 -56.79
C SER A 97 -24.70 -59.72 -57.11
N VAL A 98 -24.64 -58.67 -56.29
CA VAL A 98 -25.39 -57.41 -56.47
C VAL A 98 -25.19 -56.84 -57.88
N THR A 99 -24.02 -57.11 -58.48
CA THR A 99 -23.67 -56.78 -59.86
C THR A 99 -24.61 -57.39 -60.91
N GLY A 100 -25.07 -58.64 -60.73
CA GLY A 100 -25.97 -59.31 -61.67
C GLY A 100 -27.41 -58.80 -61.60
N LYS A 101 -27.89 -58.45 -60.38
CA LYS A 101 -29.19 -57.78 -60.22
C LYS A 101 -29.16 -56.32 -60.71
N LEU A 102 -28.00 -55.66 -60.66
CA LEU A 102 -27.82 -54.34 -61.27
C LEU A 102 -27.88 -54.44 -62.79
N ASP A 103 -27.21 -55.42 -63.39
CA ASP A 103 -27.18 -55.65 -64.84
C ASP A 103 -28.57 -56.02 -65.40
N GLU A 104 -29.33 -56.81 -64.64
CA GLU A 104 -30.71 -57.14 -64.98
C GLU A 104 -31.67 -55.95 -64.78
N MET A 105 -31.42 -55.07 -63.80
CA MET A 105 -32.15 -53.81 -63.67
C MET A 105 -31.77 -52.78 -64.76
N MET A 106 -30.50 -52.75 -65.21
CA MET A 106 -30.04 -51.89 -66.30
C MET A 106 -30.58 -52.32 -67.66
N ARG A 107 -30.90 -53.61 -67.80
CA ARG A 107 -31.50 -54.17 -69.02
C ARG A 107 -33.03 -54.09 -69.01
N ASN A 108 -33.67 -54.16 -67.85
CA ASN A 108 -35.14 -54.11 -67.71
C ASN A 108 -35.70 -52.70 -67.49
N ALA A 109 -34.91 -51.76 -66.98
CA ALA A 109 -35.23 -50.33 -67.05
C ALA A 109 -34.61 -49.81 -68.35
N ASP A 110 -35.38 -49.11 -69.19
CA ASP A 110 -34.91 -48.51 -70.45
C ASP A 110 -33.81 -47.45 -70.20
N ILE A 111 -32.59 -47.89 -69.91
CA ILE A 111 -31.44 -47.01 -69.71
C ILE A 111 -30.95 -46.55 -71.08
N THR A 112 -31.67 -45.57 -71.62
CA THR A 112 -31.27 -44.81 -72.81
C THR A 112 -30.23 -43.77 -72.43
N PRO A 113 -29.36 -43.34 -73.36
CA PRO A 113 -28.37 -42.28 -73.13
C PRO A 113 -28.96 -41.01 -72.51
N GLU A 114 -30.22 -40.70 -72.79
CA GLU A 114 -30.96 -39.59 -72.15
C GLU A 114 -31.17 -39.79 -70.65
N THR A 115 -31.50 -41.00 -70.19
CA THR A 115 -31.72 -41.28 -68.76
C THR A 115 -30.43 -41.23 -67.94
N ILE A 116 -29.30 -41.61 -68.54
CA ILE A 116 -27.97 -41.46 -67.92
C ILE A 116 -27.60 -39.97 -67.82
N ASN A 117 -27.87 -39.20 -68.86
CA ASN A 117 -27.62 -37.76 -68.87
C ASN A 117 -28.51 -37.03 -67.84
N SER A 118 -29.79 -37.38 -67.75
CA SER A 118 -30.71 -36.80 -66.76
C SER A 118 -30.35 -37.19 -65.33
N LEU A 119 -29.84 -38.41 -65.10
CA LEU A 119 -29.31 -38.84 -63.81
C LEU A 119 -28.03 -38.08 -63.44
N GLY A 120 -27.11 -37.88 -64.40
CA GLY A 120 -25.91 -37.08 -64.21
C GLY A 120 -26.22 -35.61 -63.89
N LEU A 121 -27.20 -35.02 -64.58
CA LEU A 121 -27.72 -33.69 -64.27
C LEU A 121 -28.39 -33.64 -62.89
N GLY A 122 -29.10 -34.70 -62.49
CA GLY A 122 -29.70 -34.83 -61.15
C GLY A 122 -28.65 -34.90 -60.04
N LEU A 123 -27.60 -35.71 -60.23
CA LEU A 123 -26.47 -35.81 -59.30
C LEU A 123 -25.67 -34.50 -59.21
N ASN A 124 -25.46 -33.81 -60.32
CA ASN A 124 -24.82 -32.50 -60.32
C ASN A 124 -25.65 -31.46 -59.56
N ARG A 125 -26.98 -31.43 -59.78
CA ARG A 125 -27.89 -30.55 -59.01
C ARG A 125 -27.90 -30.87 -57.53
N LEU A 126 -27.86 -32.16 -57.16
CA LEU A 126 -27.80 -32.57 -55.76
C LEU A 126 -26.47 -32.15 -55.12
N SER A 127 -25.35 -32.33 -55.83
CA SER A 127 -24.02 -31.88 -55.38
C SER A 127 -23.97 -30.37 -55.19
N GLU A 128 -24.54 -29.61 -56.13
CA GLU A 128 -24.61 -28.15 -56.06
C GLU A 128 -25.52 -27.70 -54.90
N THR A 129 -26.65 -28.36 -54.68
CA THR A 129 -27.55 -28.09 -53.54
C THR A 129 -26.86 -28.42 -52.21
N ALA A 130 -26.12 -29.53 -52.12
CA ALA A 130 -25.37 -29.90 -50.93
C ALA A 130 -24.22 -28.92 -50.63
N ALA A 131 -23.55 -28.42 -51.67
CA ALA A 131 -22.55 -27.36 -51.54
C ALA A 131 -23.16 -26.06 -51.01
N GLN A 132 -24.30 -25.62 -51.58
CA GLN A 132 -25.04 -24.45 -51.10
C GLN A 132 -25.53 -24.62 -49.66
N MET A 133 -25.99 -25.81 -49.27
CA MET A 133 -26.43 -26.09 -47.90
C MET A 133 -25.27 -26.03 -46.90
N THR A 134 -24.06 -26.45 -47.33
CA THR A 134 -22.83 -26.33 -46.54
C THR A 134 -22.44 -24.86 -46.34
N ASP A 135 -22.53 -24.04 -47.38
CA ASP A 135 -22.21 -22.61 -47.29
C ASP A 135 -23.27 -21.82 -46.50
N MET A 136 -24.55 -22.21 -46.58
CA MET A 136 -25.60 -21.69 -45.70
C MET A 136 -25.32 -22.04 -44.23
N GLY A 137 -24.82 -23.24 -43.95
CA GLY A 137 -24.35 -23.63 -42.62
C GLY A 137 -23.23 -22.73 -42.09
N LYS A 138 -22.24 -22.40 -42.93
CA LYS A 138 -21.17 -21.45 -42.57
C LYS A 138 -21.70 -20.04 -42.32
N ALA A 139 -22.65 -19.56 -43.12
CA ALA A 139 -23.28 -18.24 -42.95
C ALA A 139 -24.09 -18.15 -41.66
N VAL A 140 -24.79 -19.22 -41.28
CA VAL A 140 -25.51 -19.31 -39.99
C VAL A 140 -24.53 -19.31 -38.81
N VAL A 141 -23.40 -20.03 -38.92
CA VAL A 141 -22.33 -20.01 -37.90
C VAL A 141 -21.75 -18.61 -37.75
N ALA A 142 -21.44 -17.91 -38.85
CA ALA A 142 -20.92 -16.56 -38.82
C ALA A 142 -21.92 -15.54 -38.23
N THR A 143 -23.23 -15.70 -38.51
CA THR A 143 -24.28 -14.83 -37.94
C THR A 143 -24.43 -15.04 -36.43
N ASN A 144 -24.34 -16.29 -35.99
CA ASN A 144 -24.36 -16.60 -34.56
C ASN A 144 -23.13 -16.01 -33.85
N ASP A 145 -21.93 -16.15 -34.43
CA ASP A 145 -20.69 -15.58 -33.90
C ASP A 145 -20.73 -14.04 -33.85
N TYR A 146 -21.29 -13.39 -34.89
CA TYR A 146 -21.54 -11.95 -34.89
C TYR A 146 -22.45 -11.52 -33.74
N THR A 147 -23.56 -12.25 -33.52
CA THR A 147 -24.51 -11.93 -32.46
C THR A 147 -23.87 -12.08 -31.07
N VAL A 148 -23.03 -13.11 -30.87
CA VAL A 148 -22.25 -13.31 -29.64
C VAL A 148 -21.27 -12.15 -29.43
N LYS A 149 -20.52 -11.76 -30.47
CA LYS A 149 -19.58 -10.64 -30.39
C LYS A 149 -20.24 -9.29 -30.14
N VAL A 150 -21.42 -9.04 -30.71
CA VAL A 150 -22.19 -7.81 -30.46
C VAL A 150 -22.70 -7.77 -29.02
N ARG A 151 -23.18 -8.89 -28.46
CA ARG A 151 -23.56 -8.96 -27.04
C ARG A 151 -22.35 -8.72 -26.13
N ALA A 152 -21.24 -9.40 -26.39
CA ALA A 152 -20.01 -9.20 -25.64
C ALA A 152 -19.52 -7.75 -25.71
N ALA A 153 -19.63 -7.09 -26.87
CA ALA A 153 -19.30 -5.68 -27.02
C ALA A 153 -20.26 -4.77 -26.23
N ALA A 154 -21.56 -5.08 -26.20
CA ALA A 154 -22.54 -4.34 -25.41
C ALA A 154 -22.25 -4.46 -23.90
N ASP A 155 -21.88 -5.66 -23.43
CA ASP A 155 -21.47 -5.88 -22.04
C ASP A 155 -20.19 -5.09 -21.71
N GLN A 156 -19.21 -5.12 -22.62
CA GLN A 156 -17.97 -4.34 -22.48
C GLN A 156 -18.24 -2.82 -22.43
N LEU A 157 -19.19 -2.31 -23.22
CA LEU A 157 -19.62 -0.91 -23.16
C LEU A 157 -20.29 -0.57 -21.81
N GLY A 158 -21.01 -1.52 -21.22
CA GLY A 158 -21.53 -1.41 -19.85
C GLY A 158 -20.40 -1.23 -18.83
N GLU A 159 -19.35 -2.05 -18.92
CA GLU A 159 -18.17 -1.94 -18.07
C GLU A 159 -17.39 -0.63 -18.29
N ILE A 160 -17.31 -0.13 -19.53
CA ILE A 160 -16.70 1.18 -19.82
C ILE A 160 -17.49 2.32 -19.15
N ASN A 161 -18.82 2.29 -19.21
CA ASN A 161 -19.65 3.29 -18.52
C ASN A 161 -19.44 3.26 -17.01
N LYS A 162 -19.31 2.06 -16.42
CA LYS A 162 -19.02 1.89 -15.00
C LYS A 162 -17.64 2.44 -14.65
N ALA A 163 -16.60 2.12 -15.43
CA ALA A 163 -15.26 2.65 -15.24
C ALA A 163 -15.22 4.18 -15.37
N TYR A 164 -16.00 4.76 -16.30
CA TYR A 164 -16.13 6.20 -16.46
C TYR A 164 -16.80 6.85 -15.24
N ALA A 165 -17.86 6.25 -14.70
CA ALA A 165 -18.50 6.71 -13.47
C ALA A 165 -17.55 6.67 -12.27
N THR A 166 -16.78 5.59 -12.12
CA THR A 166 -15.74 5.49 -11.06
C THR A 166 -14.64 6.53 -11.24
N THR A 167 -14.23 6.81 -12.48
CA THR A 167 -13.20 7.81 -12.75
C THR A 167 -13.71 9.22 -12.46
N ALA A 168 -14.96 9.52 -12.81
CA ALA A 168 -15.59 10.80 -12.47
C ALA A 168 -15.67 11.00 -10.94
N ASP A 169 -16.00 9.95 -10.19
CA ASP A 169 -15.99 9.98 -8.73
C ASP A 169 -14.58 10.21 -8.16
N ALA A 170 -13.57 9.51 -8.69
CA ALA A 170 -12.18 9.71 -8.28
C ALA A 170 -11.67 11.14 -8.57
N ILE A 171 -12.06 11.74 -9.70
CA ILE A 171 -11.74 13.14 -10.02
C ILE A 171 -12.42 14.10 -9.03
N SER A 172 -13.68 13.84 -8.67
CA SER A 172 -14.39 14.60 -7.64
C SER A 172 -13.68 14.52 -6.29
N GLN A 173 -13.30 13.32 -5.87
CA GLN A 173 -12.53 13.10 -4.63
C GLN A 173 -11.17 13.79 -4.66
N LEU A 174 -10.48 13.79 -5.80
CA LEU A 174 -9.20 14.49 -5.96
C LEU A 174 -9.35 16.01 -5.82
N ALA A 175 -10.44 16.58 -6.35
CA ALA A 175 -10.74 18.00 -6.18
C ALA A 175 -11.00 18.36 -4.71
N VAL A 176 -11.73 17.52 -3.98
CA VAL A 176 -11.95 17.68 -2.53
C VAL A 176 -10.62 17.57 -1.77
N SER A 177 -9.83 16.53 -2.04
CA SER A 177 -8.52 16.33 -1.40
C SER A 177 -7.55 17.50 -1.66
N THR A 178 -7.62 18.12 -2.84
CA THR A 178 -6.82 19.32 -3.15
C THR A 178 -7.25 20.51 -2.30
N LYS A 179 -8.54 20.68 -2.06
CA LYS A 179 -9.07 21.73 -1.17
C LYS A 179 -8.64 21.48 0.28
N ASP A 180 -8.75 20.23 0.76
CA ASP A 180 -8.32 19.86 2.10
C ASP A 180 -6.81 20.10 2.28
N ALA A 181 -6.00 19.82 1.25
CA ALA A 181 -4.56 20.11 1.27
C ALA A 181 -4.27 21.63 1.35
N GLN A 182 -5.06 22.47 0.68
CA GLN A 182 -4.95 23.93 0.80
C GLN A 182 -5.35 24.44 2.19
N GLU A 183 -6.44 23.93 2.75
CA GLU A 183 -6.86 24.27 4.13
C GLU A 183 -5.80 23.81 5.14
N TYR A 184 -5.27 22.60 4.99
CA TYR A 184 -4.17 22.08 5.81
C TYR A 184 -2.92 22.98 5.73
N HIS A 185 -2.54 23.40 4.51
CA HIS A 185 -1.42 24.33 4.34
C HIS A 185 -1.64 25.65 5.09
N GLY A 186 -2.85 26.22 5.00
CA GLY A 186 -3.23 27.41 5.76
C GLY A 186 -3.16 27.19 7.28
N GLN A 187 -3.59 26.03 7.75
CA GLN A 187 -3.55 25.69 9.18
C GLN A 187 -2.12 25.50 9.69
N VAL A 188 -1.25 24.86 8.92
CA VAL A 188 0.19 24.72 9.24
C VAL A 188 0.88 26.09 9.25
N GLN A 189 0.54 26.98 8.32
CA GLN A 189 1.07 28.35 8.30
C GLN A 189 0.64 29.14 9.55
N SER A 190 -0.63 29.02 9.95
CA SER A 190 -1.16 29.60 11.19
C SER A 190 -0.46 29.04 12.42
N MET A 191 -0.29 27.71 12.50
CA MET A 191 0.44 27.05 13.58
C MET A 191 1.90 27.53 13.66
N THR A 192 2.58 27.65 12.52
CA THR A 192 3.95 28.17 12.45
C THR A 192 4.03 29.61 12.96
N ARG A 193 3.07 30.45 12.58
CA ARG A 193 2.98 31.84 13.06
C ARG A 193 2.74 31.90 14.57
N ASN A 194 1.87 31.03 15.09
CA ASN A 194 1.60 30.92 16.52
C ASN A 194 2.82 30.42 17.31
N LEU A 195 3.55 29.43 16.80
CA LEU A 195 4.80 28.96 17.41
C LEU A 195 5.88 30.04 17.41
N GLY A 196 5.98 30.82 16.33
CA GLY A 196 6.88 31.98 16.27
C GLY A 196 6.50 33.05 17.29
N ALA A 197 5.21 33.36 17.43
CA ALA A 197 4.71 34.27 18.45
C ALA A 197 4.96 33.74 19.88
N LEU A 198 4.80 32.44 20.10
CA LEU A 198 5.03 31.80 21.40
C LEU A 198 6.51 31.84 21.79
N ASN A 199 7.43 31.63 20.86
CA ASN A 199 8.86 31.84 21.10
C ASN A 199 9.17 33.29 21.45
N ALA A 200 8.54 34.26 20.76
CA ALA A 200 8.73 35.67 21.08
C ALA A 200 8.21 36.03 22.49
N VAL A 201 7.09 35.44 22.92
CA VAL A 201 6.58 35.58 24.30
C VAL A 201 7.54 34.93 25.29
N TYR A 202 8.09 33.76 24.98
CA TYR A 202 9.05 33.08 25.86
C TYR A 202 10.32 33.91 26.09
N GLU A 203 10.86 34.51 25.03
CA GLU A 203 12.00 35.44 25.12
C GLU A 203 11.64 36.67 25.97
N ALA A 204 10.45 37.25 25.76
CA ALA A 204 9.96 38.38 26.52
C ALA A 204 9.77 38.04 28.01
N GLU A 205 9.25 36.86 28.32
CA GLU A 205 9.04 36.36 29.69
C GLU A 205 10.38 36.12 30.41
N LEU A 206 11.36 35.54 29.71
CA LEU A 206 12.73 35.40 30.23
C LEU A 206 13.37 36.76 30.52
N GLN A 207 13.19 37.72 29.62
CA GLN A 207 13.68 39.08 29.81
C GLN A 207 13.00 39.78 30.99
N ASP A 208 11.67 39.65 31.10
CA ASP A 208 10.90 40.21 32.22
C ASP A 208 11.29 39.57 33.55
N THR A 209 11.45 38.25 33.58
CA THR A 209 11.94 37.52 34.76
C THR A 209 13.33 38.02 35.19
N ASN A 210 14.23 38.27 34.24
CA ASN A 210 15.56 38.82 34.54
C ASN A 210 15.47 40.24 35.12
N ASN A 211 14.58 41.09 34.57
CA ASN A 211 14.30 42.41 35.11
C ASN A 211 13.68 42.32 36.52
N HIS A 212 12.78 41.37 36.75
CA HIS A 212 12.16 41.10 38.04
C HIS A 212 13.20 40.66 39.08
N LEU A 213 14.12 39.76 38.73
CA LEU A 213 15.22 39.34 39.59
C LEU A 213 16.14 40.51 39.97
N LYS A 214 16.44 41.40 39.01
CA LYS A 214 17.22 42.62 39.30
C LYS A 214 16.47 43.55 40.26
N ALA A 215 15.18 43.77 40.02
CA ALA A 215 14.34 44.58 40.91
C ALA A 215 14.26 43.99 42.31
N MET A 216 14.12 42.66 42.41
CA MET A 216 14.07 41.92 43.66
C MET A 216 15.40 41.97 44.42
N ASN A 217 16.54 41.79 43.73
CA ASN A 217 17.87 41.97 44.34
C ASN A 217 18.08 43.39 44.87
N LYS A 218 17.65 44.41 44.11
CA LYS A 218 17.71 45.81 44.57
C LYS A 218 16.79 46.06 45.76
N PHE A 219 15.60 45.46 45.76
CA PHE A 219 14.67 45.51 46.88
C PHE A 219 15.29 44.90 48.15
N TYR A 220 15.91 43.71 48.05
CA TYR A 220 16.60 43.10 49.18
C TYR A 220 17.75 43.96 49.71
N GLY A 221 18.55 44.57 48.82
CA GLY A 221 19.60 45.50 49.22
C GLY A 221 19.04 46.70 49.98
N ASN A 222 17.99 47.33 49.46
CA ASN A 222 17.32 48.45 50.12
C ASN A 222 16.73 48.05 51.48
N LEU A 223 16.16 46.84 51.57
CA LEU A 223 15.56 46.34 52.81
C LEU A 223 16.63 46.02 53.86
N SER A 224 17.76 45.43 53.46
CA SER A 224 18.93 45.24 54.33
C SER A 224 19.44 46.57 54.87
N MET A 225 19.57 47.57 53.99
CA MET A 225 20.03 48.92 54.37
C MET A 225 19.03 49.63 55.28
N ALA A 226 17.72 49.43 55.07
CA ALA A 226 16.68 49.92 55.98
C ALA A 226 16.74 49.25 57.36
N MET A 227 17.01 47.93 57.41
CA MET A 227 17.19 47.19 58.67
C MET A 227 18.45 47.62 59.42
N GLU A 228 19.54 47.93 58.69
CA GLU A 228 20.76 48.49 59.27
C GLU A 228 20.51 49.87 59.88
N ASN A 229 19.86 50.78 59.13
CA ASN A 229 19.46 52.10 59.64
C ASN A 229 18.53 52.00 60.87
N LEU A 230 17.62 51.03 60.90
CA LEU A 230 16.76 50.78 62.08
C LEU A 230 17.58 50.30 63.29
N THR A 231 18.61 49.49 63.05
CA THR A 231 19.51 49.01 64.10
C THR A 231 20.35 50.15 64.66
N ASP A 232 20.89 51.01 63.79
CA ASP A 232 21.63 52.20 64.21
C ASP A 232 20.75 53.19 64.97
N ALA A 233 19.54 53.47 64.48
CA ALA A 233 18.59 54.31 65.21
C ALA A 233 18.22 53.75 66.59
N SER A 234 18.12 52.42 66.71
CA SER A 234 17.92 51.76 68.01
C SER A 234 19.10 52.00 68.95
N LYS A 235 20.33 51.92 68.43
CA LYS A 235 21.56 52.16 69.21
C LYS A 235 21.69 53.62 69.65
N ASP A 236 21.38 54.57 68.77
CA ASP A 236 21.34 55.99 69.09
C ASP A 236 20.28 56.29 70.16
N THR A 237 19.13 55.61 70.09
CA THR A 237 18.07 55.72 71.10
C THR A 237 18.54 55.21 72.48
N GLU A 238 19.34 54.15 72.50
CA GLU A 238 19.92 53.60 73.73
C GLU A 238 20.96 54.56 74.34
N GLN A 239 21.85 55.13 73.52
CA GLN A 239 22.78 56.17 73.98
C GLN A 239 22.06 57.42 74.49
N PHE A 240 21.04 57.87 73.78
CA PHE A 240 20.22 59.00 74.21
C PHE A 240 19.60 58.74 75.59
N LYS A 241 19.09 57.53 75.83
CA LYS A 241 18.57 57.12 77.14
C LYS A 241 19.64 57.19 78.23
N GLU A 242 20.86 56.73 77.96
CA GLU A 242 21.98 56.84 78.92
C GLU A 242 22.34 58.29 79.23
N GLU A 243 22.45 59.15 78.21
CA GLU A 243 22.77 60.57 78.41
C GLU A 243 21.66 61.30 79.17
N VAL A 244 20.38 61.00 78.89
CA VAL A 244 19.25 61.53 79.66
C VAL A 244 19.29 61.05 81.11
N ALA A 245 19.66 59.80 81.36
CA ALA A 245 19.82 59.27 82.71
C ALA A 245 20.96 59.97 83.47
N ARG A 246 22.12 60.16 82.82
CA ARG A 246 23.24 60.95 83.36
C ARG A 246 22.86 62.39 83.65
N LEU A 247 22.18 63.06 82.71
CA LEU A 247 21.70 64.43 82.88
C LEU A 247 20.77 64.53 84.08
N THR A 248 19.85 63.58 84.24
CA THR A 248 18.95 63.50 85.40
C THR A 248 19.73 63.36 86.70
N GLN A 249 20.76 62.51 86.73
CA GLN A 249 21.58 62.31 87.92
C GLN A 249 22.45 63.54 88.26
N ASN A 250 22.99 64.22 87.24
CA ASN A 250 23.70 65.48 87.40
C ASN A 250 22.77 66.59 87.89
N LEU A 251 21.56 66.70 87.34
CA LEU A 251 20.54 67.65 87.83
C LEU A 251 20.17 67.38 89.28
N HIS A 252 20.02 66.11 89.68
CA HIS A 252 19.73 65.78 91.07
C HIS A 252 20.91 66.15 91.99
N SER A 253 22.14 65.88 91.56
CA SER A 253 23.36 66.25 92.29
C SER A 253 23.50 67.77 92.44
N LEU A 254 23.22 68.52 91.37
CA LEU A 254 23.20 69.98 91.37
C LEU A 254 22.14 70.52 92.33
N ASN A 255 20.93 69.96 92.31
CA ASN A 255 19.85 70.33 93.21
C ASN A 255 20.18 70.04 94.68
N ASN A 256 20.90 68.95 94.96
CA ASN A 256 21.40 68.65 96.31
C ASN A 256 22.45 69.67 96.78
N VAL A 257 23.38 70.10 95.90
CA VAL A 257 24.35 71.15 96.23
C VAL A 257 23.66 72.50 96.47
N TYR A 258 22.69 72.86 95.65
CA TYR A 258 21.88 74.07 95.87
C TYR A 258 21.06 73.98 97.17
N GLY A 259 20.47 72.84 97.47
CA GLY A 259 19.75 72.59 98.74
C GLY A 259 20.68 72.68 99.96
N ASN A 260 21.87 72.10 99.88
CA ASN A 260 22.88 72.18 100.94
C ASN A 260 23.40 73.61 101.13
N MET A 261 23.61 74.37 100.04
CA MET A 261 23.96 75.79 100.14
C MET A 261 22.81 76.64 100.69
N LEU A 262 21.56 76.36 100.33
CA LEU A 262 20.39 77.06 100.87
C LEU A 262 20.19 76.77 102.35
N THR A 263 20.49 75.54 102.79
CA THR A 263 20.45 75.14 104.21
C THR A 263 21.58 75.79 104.99
N ALA A 264 22.80 75.83 104.42
CA ALA A 264 23.96 76.51 105.01
C ALA A 264 23.82 78.04 105.06
N MET A 265 23.00 78.64 104.18
CA MET A 265 22.63 80.06 104.25
C MET A 265 21.49 80.37 105.23
N ARG A 266 20.74 79.35 105.68
CA ARG A 266 19.60 79.51 106.62
C ARG A 266 19.92 79.11 108.06
N SER A 267 21.12 78.59 108.32
CA SER A 267 21.70 78.42 109.67
C SER A 267 22.64 79.56 109.98
#